data_AF-A0A9E3D5H9-F1
#
_entry.id   AF-A0A9E3D5H9-F1
#
_cell.length_a   1.000
_cell.length_b   1.000
_cell.length_c   1.000
_cell.angle_alpha   90.00
_cell.angle_beta   90.00
_cell.angle_gamma   90.00
#
_symmetry.space_group_name_H-M   'P 1'
#
loop_
_entity.id
_entity.type
_entity.pdbx_description
1 polymer ?
#
loop_
_entity_poly.entity_id
_entity_poly.type
_entity_poly.pdbx_seq_one_letter_code
_entity_poly.pdbx_strand_id
1 'polypeptide(L)'
;MKAAAIATGRCFGKTPIRVSLVSTQRPAPPCTAREERTRLIYEDIPGCAPPPFFDLSQQTSLKSFELAGIVLNRWSESVLRIGLRLSGADSLARDPSRVESLLRSVSFRTNYFAPVMSATAALADHPSPMQPLERAVALLLGARSMHQDLFAGHFPPDRHGNDLLEMGPYANLFSTHVIHDGNRFRLFKSTCTSQITVLSA
;
A
#
# COMPACT_ATOMS: atom_id res chain seq x y z
N MET A 1 -12.96 -23.09 -21.52
CA MET A 1 -11.70 -22.93 -22.29
C MET A 1 -10.62 -23.74 -21.61
N LYS A 2 -10.01 -24.72 -22.30
CA LYS A 2 -8.93 -25.56 -21.76
C LYS A 2 -7.58 -24.94 -22.16
N ALA A 3 -6.77 -24.53 -21.19
CA ALA A 3 -5.38 -24.14 -21.42
C ALA A 3 -4.52 -25.41 -21.39
N ALA A 4 -3.74 -25.65 -22.43
CA ALA A 4 -2.76 -26.73 -22.48
C ALA A 4 -1.37 -26.16 -22.17
N ALA A 5 -0.74 -26.63 -21.10
CA ALA A 5 0.65 -26.35 -20.81
C ALA A 5 1.52 -27.42 -21.47
N ILE A 6 2.36 -27.03 -22.43
CA ILE A 6 3.37 -27.91 -23.01
C ILE A 6 4.69 -27.62 -22.28
N ALA A 7 5.06 -28.50 -21.36
CA ALA A 7 6.36 -28.49 -20.70
C ALA A 7 7.29 -29.46 -21.45
N THR A 8 8.14 -28.95 -22.33
CA THR A 8 9.26 -29.74 -22.89
C THR A 8 10.44 -29.65 -21.94
N GLY A 9 10.63 -30.67 -21.11
CA GLY A 9 11.81 -30.83 -20.27
C GLY A 9 12.94 -31.56 -21.00
N ARG A 10 14.08 -30.88 -21.21
CA ARG A 10 15.39 -31.53 -21.24
C ARG A 10 16.25 -30.94 -20.13
N CYS A 11 16.90 -31.83 -19.40
CA CYS A 11 17.74 -31.55 -18.24
C CYS A 11 19.02 -30.79 -18.62
N PHE A 12 19.58 -30.15 -17.58
CA PHE A 12 20.92 -29.57 -17.46
C PHE A 12 21.19 -28.26 -18.22
N GLY A 13 21.29 -27.18 -17.43
CA GLY A 13 21.83 -25.89 -17.84
C GLY A 13 21.05 -24.76 -17.21
N LYS A 14 21.72 -23.94 -16.38
CA LYS A 14 21.21 -22.71 -15.73
C LYS A 14 20.70 -21.73 -16.79
N THR A 15 19.50 -21.97 -17.29
CA THR A 15 18.83 -21.13 -18.27
C THR A 15 17.59 -20.59 -17.56
N PRO A 16 17.36 -19.27 -17.55
CA PRO A 16 16.15 -18.72 -16.96
C PRO A 16 14.93 -19.37 -17.65
N ILE A 17 14.12 -20.09 -16.88
CA ILE A 17 12.89 -20.68 -17.37
C ILE A 17 11.93 -19.53 -17.67
N ARG A 18 11.81 -19.18 -18.94
CA ARG A 18 10.84 -18.21 -19.42
C ARG A 18 9.50 -18.92 -19.54
N VAL A 19 8.69 -18.86 -18.49
CA VAL A 19 7.29 -19.32 -18.55
C VAL A 19 6.50 -18.30 -19.36
N SER A 20 6.44 -18.52 -20.67
CA SER A 20 5.55 -17.76 -21.55
C SER A 20 4.14 -18.32 -21.39
N LEU A 21 3.32 -17.67 -20.56
CA LEU A 21 1.87 -17.82 -20.67
C LEU A 21 1.49 -17.40 -22.09
N VAL A 22 1.09 -18.35 -22.92
CA VAL A 22 0.61 -18.09 -24.28
C VAL A 22 -0.75 -17.40 -24.17
N SER A 23 -0.71 -16.09 -23.91
CA SER A 23 -1.81 -15.19 -24.20
C SER A 23 -1.73 -14.86 -25.68
N THR A 24 -2.85 -14.99 -26.40
CA THR A 24 -2.99 -14.55 -27.79
C THR A 24 -2.96 -13.03 -27.94
N GLN A 25 -2.79 -12.29 -26.85
CA GLN A 25 -2.56 -10.84 -26.87
C GLN A 25 -1.11 -10.56 -27.25
N ARG A 26 -0.94 -9.68 -28.26
CA ARG A 26 0.33 -9.07 -28.64
C ARG A 26 1.10 -8.69 -27.36
N PRO A 27 2.38 -9.08 -27.20
CA PRO A 27 3.13 -8.71 -26.03
C PRO A 27 3.12 -7.18 -25.92
N ALA A 28 2.63 -6.68 -24.79
CA ALA A 28 2.71 -5.26 -24.49
C ALA A 28 4.17 -4.81 -24.64
N PRO A 29 4.44 -3.60 -25.17
CA PRO A 29 5.80 -3.11 -25.26
C PRO A 29 6.46 -3.19 -23.87
N PRO A 30 7.77 -3.48 -23.80
CA PRO A 30 8.47 -3.55 -22.53
C PRO A 30 8.29 -2.22 -21.80
N CYS A 31 7.71 -2.26 -20.60
CA CYS A 31 7.53 -1.06 -19.80
C CYS A 31 8.89 -0.41 -19.59
N THR A 32 9.02 0.86 -19.94
CA THR A 32 10.18 1.64 -19.51
C THR A 32 9.98 1.94 -18.02
N ALA A 33 10.89 1.48 -17.17
CA ALA A 33 10.78 1.52 -15.70
C ALA A 33 10.74 2.94 -15.07
N ARG A 34 10.47 4.00 -15.85
CA ARG A 34 10.54 5.40 -15.44
C ARG A 34 9.20 6.05 -15.14
N GLU A 35 8.08 5.45 -15.51
CA GLU A 35 6.77 6.04 -15.23
C GLU A 35 6.31 5.68 -13.81
N GLU A 36 6.15 6.72 -13.00
CA GLU A 36 5.66 6.67 -11.63
C GLU A 36 4.15 6.94 -11.63
N ARG A 37 3.37 6.00 -11.07
CA ARG A 37 1.91 6.10 -10.97
C ARG A 37 1.48 7.25 -10.07
N THR A 38 2.09 7.36 -8.89
CA THR A 38 1.87 8.46 -7.95
C THR A 38 2.94 8.48 -6.86
N ARG A 39 3.09 9.64 -6.23
CA ARG A 39 3.95 9.86 -5.06
C ARG A 39 3.18 9.83 -3.73
N LEU A 40 1.87 9.74 -3.78
CA LEU A 40 1.05 9.60 -2.56
C LEU A 40 1.28 8.21 -1.97
N ILE A 41 1.35 8.12 -0.65
CA ILE A 41 1.48 6.86 0.08
C ILE A 41 0.14 6.12 0.03
N TYR A 42 -0.95 6.87 0.21
CA TYR A 42 -2.33 6.37 0.17
C TYR A 42 -2.96 6.83 -1.13
N GLU A 43 -3.46 5.87 -1.92
CA GLU A 43 -4.07 6.16 -3.22
C GLU A 43 -5.58 6.05 -3.14
N ASP A 44 -6.25 6.89 -3.90
CA ASP A 44 -7.68 6.74 -4.12
C ASP A 44 -7.90 5.57 -5.08
N ILE A 45 -8.41 4.48 -4.53
CA ILE A 45 -8.80 3.30 -5.27
C ILE A 45 -10.32 3.39 -5.47
N PRO A 46 -10.83 3.23 -6.71
CA PRO A 46 -12.28 3.22 -6.95
C PRO A 46 -12.99 2.20 -6.04
N GLY A 47 -14.14 2.57 -5.47
CA GLY A 47 -14.92 1.67 -4.63
C GLY A 47 -14.41 1.49 -3.19
N CYS A 48 -13.20 1.96 -2.87
CA CYS A 48 -12.69 1.96 -1.50
C CYS A 48 -13.17 3.21 -0.73
N ALA A 49 -13.51 3.03 0.55
CA ALA A 49 -13.82 4.15 1.42
C ALA A 49 -12.55 5.03 1.61
N PRO A 50 -12.68 6.36 1.53
CA PRO A 50 -11.56 7.24 1.85
C PRO A 50 -11.17 7.06 3.33
N PRO A 51 -9.90 7.31 3.69
CA PRO A 51 -9.50 7.31 5.09
C PRO A 51 -10.42 8.23 5.90
N PRO A 52 -10.78 7.84 7.14
CA PRO A 52 -11.56 8.71 8.00
C PRO A 52 -10.82 10.04 8.16
N PHE A 53 -11.52 11.13 7.84
CA PHE A 53 -10.94 12.47 7.94
C PHE A 53 -10.60 12.76 9.41
N PHE A 54 -9.34 13.08 9.68
CA PHE A 54 -8.92 13.47 11.02
C PHE A 54 -9.20 14.95 11.23
N ASP A 55 -10.27 15.25 11.96
CA ASP A 55 -10.62 16.63 12.30
C ASP A 55 -9.65 17.20 13.34
N LEU A 56 -8.62 17.90 12.86
CA LEU A 56 -7.68 18.63 13.70
C LEU A 56 -8.32 19.73 14.53
N SER A 57 -9.48 20.27 14.10
CA SER A 57 -10.15 21.34 14.84
C SER A 57 -10.60 20.86 16.23
N GLN A 58 -10.99 19.58 16.34
CA GLN A 58 -11.33 18.98 17.62
C GLN A 58 -10.11 18.86 18.53
N GLN A 59 -8.96 18.46 17.99
CA GLN A 59 -7.72 18.24 18.75
C GLN A 59 -7.06 19.53 19.26
N THR A 60 -7.22 20.63 18.52
CA THR A 60 -6.75 21.95 18.99
C THR A 60 -7.65 22.55 20.08
N SER A 61 -8.82 21.94 20.33
CA SER A 61 -9.69 22.40 21.40
C SER A 61 -9.12 22.00 22.77
N LEU A 62 -9.16 22.94 23.71
CA LEU A 62 -8.76 22.69 25.10
C LEU A 62 -9.65 21.62 25.77
N LYS A 63 -10.86 21.41 25.26
CA LYS A 63 -11.79 20.38 25.72
C LYS A 63 -11.26 18.96 25.51
N SER A 64 -10.41 18.74 24.50
CA SER A 64 -9.75 17.44 24.29
C SER A 64 -8.87 17.03 25.46
N PHE A 65 -8.23 18.01 26.12
CA PHE A 65 -7.37 17.77 27.28
C PHE A 65 -8.21 17.50 28.52
N GLU A 66 -9.35 18.17 28.68
CA GLU A 66 -10.32 17.88 29.75
C GLU A 66 -10.90 16.46 29.60
N LEU A 67 -11.22 16.03 28.36
CA LEU A 67 -11.67 14.67 28.06
C LEU A 67 -10.58 13.61 28.34
N ALA A 68 -9.31 13.99 28.25
CA ALA A 68 -8.17 13.16 28.66
C ALA A 68 -7.90 13.20 30.17
N GLY A 69 -8.74 13.88 30.97
CA GLY A 69 -8.62 14.00 32.42
C GLY A 69 -7.61 15.05 32.90
N ILE A 70 -7.12 15.92 32.01
CA ILE A 70 -6.17 16.98 32.36
C ILE A 70 -6.96 18.23 32.78
N VAL A 71 -6.85 18.58 34.06
CA VAL A 71 -7.45 19.80 34.60
C VAL A 71 -6.57 20.99 34.27
N LEU A 72 -7.03 21.86 33.36
CA LEU A 72 -6.30 23.05 32.94
C LEU A 72 -6.69 24.25 33.83
N ASN A 73 -5.70 24.89 34.44
CA ASN A 73 -5.87 26.22 35.05
C ASN A 73 -5.65 27.33 34.00
N ARG A 74 -6.09 28.56 34.27
CA ARG A 74 -6.02 29.69 33.32
C ARG A 74 -4.61 29.96 32.77
N TRP A 75 -3.57 29.69 33.56
CA TRP A 75 -2.18 29.86 33.13
C TRP A 75 -1.75 28.77 32.16
N SER A 76 -2.04 27.50 32.48
CA SER A 76 -1.77 26.38 31.59
C SER A 76 -2.54 26.50 30.28
N GLU A 77 -3.78 27.00 30.32
CA GLU A 77 -4.57 27.28 29.12
C GLU A 77 -3.89 28.31 28.22
N SER A 78 -3.39 29.40 28.81
CA SER A 78 -2.71 30.47 28.09
C SER A 78 -1.40 29.98 27.46
N VAL A 79 -0.60 29.22 28.23
CA VAL A 79 0.64 28.61 27.72
C VAL A 79 0.35 27.64 26.59
N LEU A 80 -0.68 26.79 26.73
CA LEU A 80 -1.05 25.83 25.70
C LEU A 80 -1.54 26.52 24.42
N ARG A 81 -2.39 27.56 24.53
CA ARG A 81 -2.84 28.35 23.38
C ARG A 81 -1.68 29.02 22.65
N ILE A 82 -0.70 29.56 23.38
CA ILE A 82 0.51 30.14 22.78
C ILE A 82 1.32 29.04 22.09
N GLY A 83 1.50 27.89 22.73
CA GLY A 83 2.20 26.73 22.15
C GLY A 83 1.55 26.24 20.85
N LEU A 84 0.22 26.09 20.84
CA LEU A 84 -0.55 25.68 19.65
C LEU A 84 -0.49 26.72 18.52
N ARG A 85 -0.47 28.01 18.86
CA ARG A 85 -0.28 29.09 17.87
C ARG A 85 1.11 29.05 17.27
N LEU A 86 2.14 28.93 18.10
CA LEU A 86 3.54 28.92 17.66
C LEU A 86 3.91 27.65 16.89
N SER A 87 3.28 26.50 17.19
CA SER A 87 3.45 25.27 16.42
C SER A 87 2.76 25.28 15.05
N GLY A 88 1.93 26.29 14.79
CA GLY A 88 1.17 26.42 13.54
C GLY A 88 -0.10 25.54 13.51
N ALA A 89 -0.51 24.94 14.62
CA ALA A 89 -1.72 24.11 14.70
C ALA A 89 -2.98 24.89 14.28
N ASP A 90 -3.10 26.15 14.69
CA ASP A 90 -4.19 27.06 14.29
C ASP A 90 -4.21 27.33 12.77
N SER A 91 -3.04 27.28 12.11
CA SER A 91 -2.92 27.45 10.66
C SER A 91 -3.31 26.17 9.92
N LEU A 92 -2.88 25.01 10.42
CA LEU A 92 -3.25 23.69 9.90
C LEU A 92 -4.76 23.42 10.07
N ALA A 93 -5.38 23.86 11.16
CA ALA A 93 -6.82 23.71 11.39
C ALA A 93 -7.69 24.51 10.40
N ARG A 94 -7.16 25.56 9.77
CA ARG A 94 -7.90 26.39 8.80
C ARG A 94 -7.94 25.82 7.39
N ASP A 95 -7.03 24.89 7.06
CA ASP A 95 -6.97 24.24 5.76
C ASP A 95 -6.92 22.71 5.94
N PRO A 96 -8.09 22.09 6.21
CA PRO A 96 -8.19 20.66 6.48
C PRO A 96 -7.71 19.83 5.27
N SER A 97 -7.92 20.31 4.04
CA SER A 97 -7.45 19.67 2.81
C SER A 97 -5.93 19.58 2.72
N ARG A 98 -5.20 20.60 3.18
CA ARG A 98 -3.74 20.59 3.17
C ARG A 98 -3.17 19.58 4.16
N VAL A 99 -3.79 19.44 5.32
CA VAL A 99 -3.45 18.42 6.32
C VAL A 99 -3.61 17.04 5.69
N GLU A 100 -4.77 16.77 5.09
CA GLU A 100 -5.05 15.50 4.46
C GLU A 100 -4.03 15.18 3.35
N SER A 101 -3.72 16.15 2.49
CA SER A 101 -2.70 15.98 1.45
C SER A 101 -1.31 15.67 2.03
N LEU A 102 -0.96 16.27 3.18
CA LEU A 102 0.29 15.97 3.88
C LEU A 102 0.25 14.57 4.51
N LEU A 103 -0.84 14.20 5.19
CA LEU A 103 -1.01 12.85 5.75
C LEU A 103 -0.96 11.77 4.66
N ARG A 104 -1.51 12.07 3.47
CA ARG A 104 -1.48 11.18 2.31
C ARG A 104 -0.08 11.01 1.70
N SER A 105 0.81 11.98 1.88
CA SER A 105 2.16 12.00 1.28
C SER A 105 3.29 11.69 2.27
N VAL A 106 3.03 11.75 3.58
CA VAL A 106 4.03 11.54 4.63
C VAL A 106 3.73 10.27 5.42
N SER A 107 4.69 9.35 5.47
CA SER A 107 4.64 8.24 6.41
C SER A 107 5.15 8.74 7.75
N PHE A 108 4.27 8.86 8.74
CA PHE A 108 4.68 9.13 10.13
C PHE A 108 5.38 7.94 10.78
N ARG A 109 5.38 6.79 10.10
CA ARG A 109 6.08 5.59 10.55
C ARG A 109 7.50 5.62 9.97
N THR A 110 8.43 6.25 10.68
CA THR A 110 9.78 6.58 10.21
C THR A 110 10.71 5.38 9.95
N ASN A 111 10.34 4.14 10.32
CA ASN A 111 11.29 3.02 10.37
C ASN A 111 10.83 1.65 9.78
N TYR A 112 9.70 1.56 9.07
CA TYR A 112 9.20 0.25 8.58
C TYR A 112 9.81 -0.23 7.27
N PHE A 113 10.66 0.56 6.62
CA PHE A 113 11.33 0.13 5.40
C PHE A 113 12.57 -0.75 5.65
N ALA A 114 12.92 -0.98 6.91
CA ALA A 114 14.02 -1.84 7.29
C ALA A 114 13.60 -3.33 7.21
N PRO A 115 14.39 -4.22 6.57
CA PRO A 115 14.12 -5.66 6.49
C PRO A 115 13.86 -6.33 7.84
N VAL A 116 14.44 -5.77 8.92
CA VAL A 116 14.32 -6.24 10.30
C VAL A 116 12.89 -6.14 10.84
N MET A 117 12.05 -5.27 10.28
CA MET A 117 10.67 -5.02 10.72
C MET A 117 9.61 -5.62 9.77
N SER A 118 10.03 -6.41 8.78
CA SER A 118 9.10 -7.04 7.83
C SER A 118 8.37 -8.19 8.51
N ALA A 119 7.05 -8.07 8.65
CA ALA A 119 6.21 -9.19 9.03
C ALA A 119 6.05 -10.13 7.82
N THR A 120 6.62 -11.33 7.91
CA THR A 120 6.36 -12.40 6.94
C THR A 120 5.27 -13.29 7.50
N ALA A 121 4.15 -13.40 6.78
CA ALA A 121 3.11 -14.37 7.07
C ALA A 121 3.23 -15.56 6.11
N ALA A 122 3.32 -16.77 6.64
CA ALA A 122 3.23 -17.97 5.82
C ALA A 122 1.77 -18.20 5.43
N LEU A 123 1.52 -18.48 4.14
CA LEU A 123 0.21 -18.93 3.70
C LEU A 123 0.00 -20.36 4.16
N ALA A 124 -1.22 -20.65 4.66
CA ALA A 124 -1.63 -22.01 4.95
C ALA A 124 -1.48 -22.88 3.68
N ASP A 125 -1.19 -24.16 3.89
CA ASP A 125 -1.15 -25.11 2.79
C ASP A 125 -2.55 -25.36 2.24
N HIS A 126 -2.59 -25.65 0.94
CA HIS A 126 -3.83 -26.04 0.30
C HIS A 126 -4.30 -27.39 0.85
N PRO A 127 -5.61 -27.61 1.05
CA PRO A 127 -6.14 -28.85 1.64
C PRO A 127 -5.77 -30.11 0.85
N SER A 128 -5.55 -29.97 -0.46
CA SER A 128 -5.02 -31.03 -1.31
C SER A 128 -3.54 -30.80 -1.63
N PRO A 129 -2.71 -31.86 -1.63
CA PRO A 129 -1.30 -31.76 -2.00
C PRO A 129 -1.16 -31.24 -3.44
N MET A 130 -0.31 -30.23 -3.63
CA MET A 130 -0.01 -29.62 -4.92
C MET A 130 1.49 -29.63 -5.18
N GLN A 131 1.87 -29.76 -6.46
CA GLN A 131 3.27 -29.61 -6.84
C GLN A 131 3.72 -28.14 -6.65
N PRO A 132 4.99 -27.88 -6.30
CA PRO A 132 5.47 -26.51 -6.04
C PRO A 132 5.25 -25.56 -7.20
N LEU A 133 5.44 -26.01 -8.45
CA LEU A 133 5.24 -25.19 -9.64
C LEU A 133 3.75 -24.85 -9.85
N GLU A 134 2.86 -25.81 -9.65
CA GLU A 134 1.41 -25.61 -9.74
C GLU A 134 0.94 -24.60 -8.69
N ARG A 135 1.42 -24.75 -7.45
CA ARG A 135 1.16 -23.81 -6.36
C ARG A 135 1.65 -22.40 -6.71
N ALA A 136 2.87 -22.28 -7.25
CA ALA A 136 3.43 -20.99 -7.65
C ALA A 136 2.59 -20.33 -8.75
N VAL A 137 2.18 -21.08 -9.77
CA VAL A 137 1.30 -20.56 -10.84
C VAL A 137 -0.05 -20.12 -10.29
N ALA A 138 -0.67 -20.93 -9.42
CA ALA A 138 -1.94 -20.58 -8.80
C ALA A 138 -1.86 -19.29 -7.97
N LEU A 139 -0.80 -19.12 -7.18
CA LEU A 139 -0.55 -17.90 -6.41
C LEU A 139 -0.34 -16.68 -7.30
N LEU A 140 0.41 -16.82 -8.41
CA LEU A 140 0.62 -15.74 -9.37
C LEU A 140 -0.68 -15.31 -10.06
N LEU A 141 -1.53 -16.27 -10.43
CA LEU A 141 -2.85 -16.00 -11.00
C LEU A 141 -3.77 -15.32 -9.98
N GLY A 142 -3.76 -15.77 -8.73
CA GLY A 142 -4.50 -15.15 -7.64
C GLY A 142 -4.06 -13.70 -7.39
N ALA A 143 -2.75 -13.46 -7.30
CA ALA A 143 -2.19 -12.11 -7.15
C ALA A 143 -2.58 -11.19 -8.32
N ARG A 144 -2.57 -11.71 -9.56
CA ARG A 144 -2.99 -10.95 -10.74
C ARG A 144 -4.49 -10.64 -10.72
N SER A 145 -5.34 -11.59 -10.33
CA SER A 145 -6.78 -11.36 -10.17
C SER A 145 -7.03 -10.28 -9.12
N MET A 146 -6.42 -10.41 -7.94
CA MET A 146 -6.52 -9.44 -6.87
C MET A 146 -6.11 -8.04 -7.31
N HIS A 147 -5.00 -7.91 -8.05
CA HIS A 147 -4.58 -6.64 -8.63
C HIS A 147 -5.67 -6.05 -9.54
N GLN A 148 -6.21 -6.84 -10.45
CA GLN A 148 -7.26 -6.39 -11.38
C GLN A 148 -8.52 -5.96 -10.63
N ASP A 149 -8.98 -6.75 -9.66
CA ASP A 149 -10.16 -6.45 -8.86
C ASP A 149 -9.98 -5.19 -8.02
N LEU A 150 -8.79 -5.01 -7.43
CA LEU A 150 -8.45 -3.81 -6.66
C LEU A 150 -8.53 -2.55 -7.52
N PHE A 151 -7.83 -2.52 -8.66
CA PHE A 151 -7.78 -1.34 -9.51
C PHE A 151 -9.05 -1.09 -10.34
N ALA A 152 -9.89 -2.12 -10.52
CA ALA A 152 -11.22 -1.97 -11.09
C ALA A 152 -12.28 -1.52 -10.07
N GLY A 153 -11.95 -1.51 -8.77
CA GLY A 153 -12.90 -1.23 -7.69
C GLY A 153 -13.92 -2.33 -7.44
N HIS A 154 -13.60 -3.56 -7.85
CA HIS A 154 -14.38 -4.76 -7.56
C HIS A 154 -13.93 -5.46 -6.27
N PHE A 155 -12.83 -5.00 -5.67
CA PHE A 155 -12.32 -5.59 -4.44
C PHE A 155 -13.24 -5.21 -3.26
N PRO A 156 -13.72 -6.20 -2.48
CA PRO A 156 -14.69 -5.95 -1.42
C PRO A 156 -14.09 -5.09 -0.31
N PRO A 157 -14.87 -4.19 0.31
CA PRO A 157 -14.38 -3.35 1.38
C PRO A 157 -14.10 -4.15 2.66
N ASP A 158 -12.98 -3.87 3.30
CA ASP A 158 -12.67 -4.38 4.63
C ASP A 158 -13.59 -3.76 5.67
N ARG A 159 -13.98 -4.56 6.67
CA ARG A 159 -14.89 -4.16 7.74
C ARG A 159 -14.40 -4.58 9.12
N HIS A 160 -14.63 -3.74 10.11
CA HIS A 160 -14.55 -4.10 11.52
C HIS A 160 -15.92 -3.88 12.16
N GLY A 161 -16.62 -4.96 12.47
CA GLY A 161 -18.04 -4.89 12.82
C GLY A 161 -18.85 -4.32 11.65
N ASN A 162 -19.53 -3.19 11.88
CA ASN A 162 -20.31 -2.50 10.84
C ASN A 162 -19.51 -1.41 10.10
N ASP A 163 -18.34 -1.05 10.61
CA ASP A 163 -17.56 0.08 10.11
C ASP A 163 -16.68 -0.34 8.93
N LEU A 164 -16.65 0.52 7.91
CA LEU A 164 -15.76 0.36 6.76
C LEU A 164 -14.34 0.78 7.15
N LEU A 165 -13.37 -0.04 6.79
CA LEU A 165 -11.95 0.24 7.02
C LEU A 165 -11.32 0.94 5.81
N GLU A 166 -10.26 1.70 6.08
CA GLU A 166 -9.45 2.31 5.04
C GLU A 166 -8.70 1.24 4.24
N MET A 167 -8.76 1.32 2.91
CA MET A 167 -8.06 0.42 2.00
C MET A 167 -7.02 1.11 1.10
N GLY A 168 -6.76 2.41 1.30
CA GLY A 168 -5.73 3.16 0.56
C GLY A 168 -4.34 2.49 0.50
N PRO A 169 -3.87 1.78 1.56
CA PRO A 169 -2.60 1.07 1.53
C PRO A 169 -2.56 -0.13 0.58
N TYR A 170 -3.71 -0.70 0.18
CA TYR A 170 -3.76 -1.88 -0.68
C TYR A 170 -3.13 -1.62 -2.05
N ALA A 171 -3.17 -0.37 -2.53
CA ALA A 171 -2.49 0.05 -3.76
C ALA A 171 -0.97 -0.15 -3.70
N ASN A 172 -0.39 -0.25 -2.50
CA ASN A 172 1.04 -0.47 -2.28
C ASN A 172 1.45 -1.95 -2.33
N LEU A 173 0.49 -2.89 -2.42
CA LEU A 173 0.79 -4.32 -2.55
C LEU A 173 1.43 -4.67 -3.90
N PHE A 174 1.14 -3.87 -4.93
CA PHE A 174 1.53 -4.16 -6.30
C PHE A 174 2.38 -3.04 -6.89
N SER A 175 3.37 -3.42 -7.70
CA SER A 175 4.27 -2.53 -8.44
C SER A 175 4.87 -1.41 -7.58
N THR A 176 5.05 -1.66 -6.29
CA THR A 176 5.55 -0.68 -5.32
C THR A 176 6.87 -1.16 -4.76
N HIS A 177 7.87 -0.29 -4.85
CA HIS A 177 9.23 -0.55 -4.41
C HIS A 177 9.64 0.50 -3.40
N VAL A 178 10.47 0.12 -2.42
CA VAL A 178 11.21 1.08 -1.64
C VAL A 178 12.48 1.40 -2.41
N ILE A 179 12.72 2.67 -2.71
CA ILE A 179 13.96 3.14 -3.31
C ILE A 179 14.69 4.09 -2.38
N HIS A 180 16.00 4.15 -2.53
CA HIS A 180 16.87 5.10 -1.83
C HIS A 180 17.27 6.22 -2.79
N ASP A 181 16.75 7.42 -2.58
CA ASP A 181 16.96 8.61 -3.41
C ASP A 181 17.92 9.57 -2.69
N GLY A 182 19.23 9.30 -2.81
CA GLY A 182 20.27 10.09 -2.16
C GLY A 182 20.35 9.85 -0.65
N ASN A 183 19.58 10.62 0.13
CA ASN A 183 19.60 10.60 1.62
C ASN A 183 18.25 10.19 2.23
N ARG A 184 17.30 9.69 1.44
CA ARG A 184 15.97 9.34 1.91
C ARG A 184 15.45 8.06 1.26
N PHE A 185 14.78 7.24 2.05
CA PHE A 185 13.94 6.17 1.54
C PHE A 185 12.59 6.75 1.10
N ARG A 186 12.09 6.28 -0.03
CA ARG A 186 10.72 6.60 -0.48
C ARG A 186 10.09 5.41 -1.18
N LEU A 187 8.76 5.40 -1.22
CA LEU A 187 8.01 4.52 -2.09
C LEU A 187 8.12 5.01 -3.54
N PHE A 188 8.32 4.08 -4.46
CA PHE A 188 8.25 4.26 -5.89
C PHE A 188 7.21 3.29 -6.43
N LYS A 189 6.19 3.82 -7.09
CA LYS A 189 5.07 3.03 -7.60
C LYS A 189 5.11 3.03 -9.10
N SER A 190 5.50 1.91 -9.71
CA SER A 190 5.58 1.79 -11.15
C SER A 190 4.18 1.70 -11.77
N THR A 191 4.02 2.26 -12.96
CA THR A 191 2.86 1.99 -13.83
C THR A 191 2.96 0.61 -14.50
N CYS A 192 4.11 -0.06 -14.45
CA CYS A 192 4.28 -1.37 -15.05
C CYS A 192 3.67 -2.47 -14.17
N THR A 193 2.62 -3.10 -14.69
CA THR A 193 1.88 -4.17 -14.01
C THR A 193 1.86 -5.47 -14.81
N SER A 194 2.50 -5.48 -16.00
CA SER A 194 2.51 -6.62 -16.93
C SER A 194 3.65 -7.61 -16.70
N GLN A 195 4.53 -7.35 -15.73
CA GLN A 195 5.73 -8.14 -15.47
C GLN A 195 5.78 -8.59 -14.01
N ILE A 196 6.34 -9.78 -13.78
CA ILE A 196 6.57 -10.34 -12.46
C ILE A 196 8.03 -10.80 -12.40
N THR A 197 8.73 -10.38 -11.35
CA THR A 197 10.11 -10.81 -11.08
C THR A 197 10.09 -12.11 -10.28
N VAL A 198 10.74 -13.14 -10.79
CA VAL A 198 10.89 -14.43 -10.12
C VAL A 198 12.33 -14.58 -9.67
N LEU A 199 12.55 -14.82 -8.38
CA LEU A 199 13.84 -15.18 -7.82
C LEU A 199 13.87 -16.69 -7.59
N SER A 200 14.91 -17.36 -8.09
CA SER A 200 15.12 -18.80 -7.91
C SER A 200 16.55 -19.04 -7.43
N ALA A 201 16.70 -19.84 -6.37
CA ALA A 201 17.98 -20.26 -5.80
C ALA A 201 18.34 -21.69 -6.24
#